data_AF-A0A8J5XRJ6-F1
#
_entry.id   AF-A0A8J5XRJ6-F1
#
_cell.length_a   1.000
_cell.length_b   1.000
_cell.length_c   1.000
_cell.angle_alpha   90.00
_cell.angle_beta   90.00
_cell.angle_gamma   90.00
#
_symmetry.space_group_name_H-M   'P 1'
#
loop_
_entity.id
_entity.type
_entity.pdbx_description
1 polymer ?
#
loop_
_entity_poly.entity_id
_entity_poly.type
_entity_poly.pdbx_seq_one_letter_code
_entity_poly.pdbx_strand_id
1 'polypeptide(L)'
;MHSCVVVLVASAFSRQLANQRPSTHRVPAVRAGGFGNVRARDRRPEPDELCACGSGASYGACCARLHNGALATGVQELIRARFTAYEYKLPNFLLSPAVTTGATDTKAVRKELETYMGSYRFLNLTVGEPVALLADGAGRERAACEMTSCYRARAAEIFRKHSQVINERVVTFSERSVFVRGVDGGWRYSEAESEGSYEGEQGYDREGAEARFREMLADKRARGVALLPREAAYAAQHGL
;
A
#
# COMPACT_ATOMS: atom_id res chain seq x y z
N MET A 1 16.55 7.66 15.33
CA MET A 1 16.11 8.52 14.21
C MET A 1 16.30 7.81 12.86
N HIS A 2 15.69 6.63 12.70
CA HIS A 2 15.67 5.89 11.43
C HIS A 2 14.32 5.15 11.35
N SER A 3 13.74 5.11 10.14
CA SER A 3 12.56 4.35 9.70
C SER A 3 11.18 4.97 9.94
N CYS A 4 10.68 5.71 8.94
CA CYS A 4 9.29 6.20 8.88
C CYS A 4 8.45 5.58 7.73
N VAL A 5 8.98 4.61 6.96
CA VAL A 5 8.23 4.01 5.83
C VAL A 5 7.85 2.54 6.07
N VAL A 6 8.44 1.89 7.07
CA VAL A 6 8.11 0.52 7.50
C VAL A 6 7.13 0.49 8.69
N VAL A 7 7.06 1.60 9.44
CA VAL A 7 6.46 1.63 10.77
C VAL A 7 4.94 1.63 10.76
N LEU A 8 4.25 1.95 9.67
CA LEU A 8 2.78 1.89 9.72
C LEU A 8 2.27 0.44 9.76
N VAL A 9 2.89 -0.52 9.07
CA VAL A 9 2.50 -1.95 9.21
C VAL A 9 3.32 -2.67 10.29
N ALA A 10 4.48 -2.14 10.72
CA ALA A 10 5.34 -2.75 11.76
C ALA A 10 5.19 -2.15 13.18
N SER A 11 4.50 -1.02 13.38
CA SER A 11 4.39 -0.38 14.71
C SER A 11 3.54 -1.17 15.71
N ALA A 12 2.64 -2.03 15.24
CA ALA A 12 1.94 -2.98 16.10
C ALA A 12 2.87 -4.13 16.59
N PHE A 13 4.06 -4.31 15.99
CA PHE A 13 4.90 -5.48 16.21
C PHE A 13 6.14 -5.23 17.07
N SER A 14 6.66 -4.00 17.15
CA SER A 14 7.95 -3.74 17.81
C SER A 14 7.90 -3.47 19.32
N ARG A 15 6.77 -3.05 19.90
CA ARG A 15 6.73 -2.74 21.35
C ARG A 15 6.59 -3.97 22.27
N GLN A 16 6.12 -5.10 21.76
CA GLN A 16 5.92 -6.32 22.58
C GLN A 16 7.21 -7.16 22.76
N LEU A 17 8.26 -6.92 21.97
CA LEU A 17 9.45 -7.80 21.93
C LEU A 17 10.60 -7.37 22.87
N ALA A 18 10.51 -6.20 23.50
CA ALA A 18 11.60 -5.70 24.35
C ALA A 18 11.70 -6.38 25.72
N ASN A 19 10.73 -7.22 26.11
CA ASN A 19 10.65 -7.73 27.49
C ASN A 19 10.57 -9.25 27.64
N GLN A 20 11.06 -10.04 26.68
CA GLN A 20 11.02 -11.50 26.80
C GLN A 20 12.40 -12.14 26.63
N ARG A 21 12.78 -12.91 27.65
CA ARG A 21 14.06 -13.61 27.78
C ARG A 21 14.26 -14.60 26.61
N PRO A 22 15.48 -14.77 26.10
CA PRO A 22 15.75 -15.68 24.99
C PRO A 22 15.56 -17.14 25.43
N SER A 23 14.70 -17.87 24.72
CA SER A 23 14.54 -19.31 24.89
C SER A 23 15.53 -20.05 23.97
N THR A 24 16.31 -20.94 24.58
CA THR A 24 17.28 -21.81 23.92
C THR A 24 16.60 -23.05 23.38
N HIS A 25 16.03 -22.98 22.17
CA HIS A 25 15.66 -24.20 21.44
C HIS A 25 16.32 -24.21 20.06
N ARG A 26 17.21 -25.20 19.86
CA ARG A 26 17.80 -25.50 18.56
C ARG A 26 16.71 -26.01 17.63
N VAL A 27 16.46 -25.27 16.54
CA VAL A 27 15.61 -25.70 15.43
C VAL A 27 16.37 -26.76 14.63
N PRO A 28 15.77 -27.92 14.28
CA PRO A 28 16.44 -28.91 13.45
C PRO A 28 16.64 -28.35 12.03
N ALA A 29 17.81 -28.60 11.44
CA ALA A 29 18.14 -28.21 10.09
C ALA A 29 17.26 -28.98 9.09
N VAL A 30 16.16 -28.38 8.64
CA VAL A 30 15.43 -28.87 7.48
C VAL A 30 16.27 -28.58 6.24
N ARG A 31 16.64 -29.63 5.52
CA ARG A 31 17.38 -29.56 4.26
C ARG A 31 16.57 -28.74 3.25
N ALA A 32 17.08 -27.55 2.93
CA ALA A 32 16.53 -26.66 1.92
C ALA A 32 16.71 -27.27 0.52
N GLY A 33 15.66 -27.91 0.00
CA GLY A 33 15.48 -28.07 -1.44
C GLY A 33 15.16 -26.71 -2.05
N GLY A 34 15.95 -26.28 -3.02
CA GLY A 34 15.93 -24.93 -3.56
C GLY A 34 14.57 -24.49 -4.12
N PHE A 35 14.04 -23.40 -3.58
CA PHE A 35 13.08 -22.54 -4.26
C PHE A 35 13.76 -21.19 -4.45
N GLY A 36 14.18 -20.93 -5.69
CA GLY A 36 14.95 -19.76 -6.06
C GLY A 36 14.28 -18.45 -5.65
N ASN A 37 15.10 -17.47 -5.31
CA ASN A 37 14.74 -16.06 -5.13
C ASN A 37 13.60 -15.63 -6.07
N VAL A 38 12.36 -15.55 -5.58
CA VAL A 38 11.30 -14.84 -6.29
C VAL A 38 11.57 -13.36 -6.07
N ARG A 39 12.50 -12.79 -6.85
CA ARG A 39 12.63 -11.34 -6.95
C ARG A 39 11.26 -10.79 -7.35
N ALA A 40 10.84 -9.68 -6.75
CA ALA A 40 9.66 -8.97 -7.17
C ALA A 40 9.87 -8.52 -8.63
N ARG A 41 9.36 -9.31 -9.59
CA ARG A 41 9.41 -8.94 -11.01
C ARG A 41 8.50 -7.74 -11.21
N ASP A 42 8.96 -6.73 -11.94
CA ASP A 42 8.12 -5.64 -12.45
C ASP A 42 6.90 -6.26 -13.16
N ARG A 43 5.70 -5.80 -12.78
CA ARG A 43 4.40 -6.30 -13.28
C ARG A 43 3.57 -5.18 -13.88
N ARG A 44 4.21 -4.16 -14.47
CA ARG A 44 3.48 -3.15 -15.23
C ARG A 44 2.63 -3.82 -16.32
N PRO A 45 1.38 -3.36 -16.50
CA PRO A 45 0.52 -3.82 -17.58
C PRO A 45 0.95 -3.17 -18.90
N GLU A 46 0.30 -3.59 -19.98
CA GLU A 46 0.39 -2.87 -21.25
C GLU A 46 -0.18 -1.44 -21.12
N PRO A 47 0.30 -0.45 -21.90
CA PRO A 47 -0.08 0.95 -21.73
C PRO A 47 -1.57 1.26 -21.94
N ASP A 48 -2.28 0.44 -22.70
CA ASP A 48 -3.71 0.58 -23.03
C ASP A 48 -4.63 -0.09 -21.99
N GLU A 49 -4.11 -1.00 -21.17
CA GLU A 49 -4.87 -1.60 -20.08
C GLU A 49 -5.25 -0.58 -19.00
N LEU A 50 -6.38 -0.81 -18.32
CA LEU A 50 -6.84 0.06 -17.23
C LEU A 50 -5.80 0.13 -16.10
N CYS A 51 -5.53 1.35 -15.66
CA CYS A 51 -4.61 1.58 -14.55
C CYS A 51 -5.18 1.00 -13.25
N ALA A 52 -4.35 0.23 -12.51
CA ALA A 52 -4.77 -0.40 -11.26
C ALA A 52 -5.09 0.59 -10.12
N CYS A 53 -4.81 1.89 -10.29
CA CYS A 53 -5.23 2.92 -9.34
C CYS A 53 -6.76 3.12 -9.32
N GLY A 54 -7.49 2.63 -10.32
CA GLY A 54 -8.94 2.75 -10.40
C GLY A 54 -9.46 4.11 -10.89
N SER A 55 -8.61 4.91 -11.56
CA SER A 55 -9.01 6.20 -12.15
C SER A 55 -9.93 6.07 -13.37
N GLY A 56 -10.02 4.88 -13.98
CA GLY A 56 -10.72 4.64 -15.25
C GLY A 56 -9.89 4.95 -16.50
N ALA A 57 -8.70 5.56 -16.35
CA ALA A 57 -7.78 5.81 -17.45
C ALA A 57 -6.88 4.60 -17.73
N SER A 58 -6.32 4.52 -18.94
CA SER A 58 -5.29 3.53 -19.28
C SER A 58 -4.00 3.79 -18.50
N TYR A 59 -3.20 2.75 -18.30
CA TYR A 59 -1.96 2.82 -17.53
C TYR A 59 -0.99 3.86 -18.11
N GLY A 60 -0.83 3.86 -19.43
CA GLY A 60 0.02 4.79 -20.18
C GLY A 60 -0.36 6.26 -19.98
N ALA A 61 -1.67 6.56 -19.94
CA ALA A 61 -2.20 7.90 -19.73
C ALA A 61 -2.31 8.29 -18.24
N CYS A 62 -2.08 7.35 -17.32
CA CYS A 62 -2.25 7.54 -15.89
C CYS A 62 -0.90 7.42 -15.15
N CYS A 63 -0.73 6.39 -14.31
CA CYS A 63 0.43 6.28 -13.43
C CYS A 63 1.75 5.99 -14.15
N ALA A 64 1.74 5.57 -15.43
CA ALA A 64 2.96 5.30 -16.18
C ALA A 64 3.87 6.52 -16.28
N ARG A 65 3.31 7.73 -16.41
CA ARG A 65 4.09 8.97 -16.47
C ARG A 65 4.99 9.13 -15.26
N LEU A 66 4.43 8.98 -14.05
CA LEU A 66 5.16 9.08 -12.78
C LEU A 66 6.12 7.90 -12.59
N HIS A 67 5.69 6.68 -12.91
CA HIS A 67 6.56 5.51 -12.84
C HIS A 67 7.78 5.60 -13.76
N ASN A 68 7.68 6.38 -14.84
CA ASN A 68 8.76 6.65 -15.79
C ASN A 68 9.52 7.97 -15.48
N GLY A 69 9.31 8.57 -14.31
CA GLY A 69 10.13 9.68 -13.80
C GLY A 69 9.53 11.08 -13.92
N ALA A 70 8.28 11.23 -14.37
CA ALA A 70 7.60 12.52 -14.29
C ALA A 70 7.32 12.92 -12.84
N LEU A 71 7.35 14.22 -12.55
CA LEU A 71 6.97 14.76 -11.25
C LEU A 71 5.45 14.71 -11.09
N ALA A 72 4.99 14.38 -9.87
CA ALA A 72 3.58 14.46 -9.54
C ALA A 72 3.13 15.92 -9.45
N THR A 73 2.13 16.27 -10.26
CA THR A 73 1.57 17.62 -10.33
C THR A 73 0.49 17.85 -9.27
N GLY A 74 -0.11 16.76 -8.76
CA GLY A 74 -1.09 16.80 -7.67
C GLY A 74 -0.93 15.67 -6.66
N VAL A 75 -1.46 15.88 -5.46
CA VAL A 75 -1.42 14.92 -4.36
C VAL A 75 -2.18 13.62 -4.70
N GLN A 76 -3.39 13.74 -5.26
CA GLN A 76 -4.19 12.56 -5.62
C GLN A 76 -3.50 11.71 -6.72
N GLU A 77 -2.82 12.37 -7.67
CA GLU A 77 -2.01 11.69 -8.71
C GLU A 77 -0.88 10.88 -8.07
N LEU A 78 -0.14 11.49 -7.13
CA LEU A 78 0.94 10.83 -6.41
C LEU A 78 0.44 9.64 -5.59
N ILE A 79 -0.68 9.78 -4.88
CA ILE A 79 -1.31 8.70 -4.10
C ILE A 79 -1.62 7.51 -5.01
N ARG A 80 -2.28 7.77 -6.15
CA ARG A 80 -2.63 6.75 -7.14
C ARG A 80 -1.40 6.04 -7.69
N ALA A 81 -0.34 6.78 -8.02
CA ALA A 81 0.91 6.20 -8.50
C ALA A 81 1.61 5.36 -7.43
N ARG A 82 1.71 5.85 -6.19
CA ARG A 82 2.29 5.09 -5.08
C ARG A 82 1.53 3.79 -4.83
N PHE A 83 0.21 3.85 -4.71
CA PHE A 83 -0.63 2.67 -4.56
C PHE A 83 -0.39 1.64 -5.68
N THR A 84 -0.39 2.11 -6.92
CA THR A 84 -0.24 1.25 -8.10
C THR A 84 1.15 0.65 -8.20
N ALA A 85 2.19 1.38 -7.76
CA ALA A 85 3.55 0.85 -7.69
C ALA A 85 3.66 -0.35 -6.75
N TYR A 86 2.89 -0.42 -5.65
CA TYR A 86 2.84 -1.63 -4.82
C TYR A 86 2.22 -2.82 -5.55
N GLU A 87 1.17 -2.61 -6.34
CA GLU A 87 0.55 -3.67 -7.14
C GLU A 87 1.51 -4.18 -8.23
N TYR A 88 2.13 -3.25 -8.98
CA TYR A 88 3.05 -3.55 -10.09
C TYR A 88 4.48 -3.88 -9.67
N LYS A 89 4.76 -3.91 -8.36
CA LYS A 89 6.07 -4.30 -7.81
C LYS A 89 7.20 -3.38 -8.29
N LEU A 90 7.02 -2.07 -8.11
CA LEU A 90 7.95 -1.02 -8.53
C LEU A 90 8.69 -0.38 -7.33
N PRO A 91 9.60 -1.10 -6.65
CA PRO A 91 10.29 -0.58 -5.47
C PRO A 91 11.18 0.63 -5.80
N ASN A 92 11.76 0.68 -7.01
CA ASN A 92 12.59 1.82 -7.44
C ASN A 92 11.80 3.13 -7.47
N PHE A 93 10.53 3.08 -7.87
CA PHE A 93 9.65 4.25 -7.85
C PHE A 93 9.35 4.68 -6.41
N LEU A 94 8.94 3.75 -5.55
CA LEU A 94 8.56 4.06 -4.17
C LEU A 94 9.71 4.57 -3.30
N LEU A 95 10.94 4.15 -3.61
CA LEU A 95 12.15 4.59 -2.92
C LEU A 95 12.81 5.80 -3.58
N SER A 96 12.25 6.30 -4.69
CA SER A 96 12.80 7.45 -5.40
C SER A 96 12.65 8.73 -4.58
N PRO A 97 13.69 9.59 -4.53
CA PRO A 97 13.58 10.90 -3.90
C PRO A 97 12.62 11.85 -4.63
N ALA A 98 12.18 11.51 -5.86
CA ALA A 98 11.10 12.24 -6.55
C ALA A 98 9.70 11.91 -6.00
N VAL A 99 9.56 10.84 -5.21
CA VAL A 99 8.27 10.31 -4.75
C VAL A 99 8.10 10.44 -3.24
N THR A 100 9.19 10.38 -2.47
CA THR A 100 9.16 10.37 -1.00
C THR A 100 10.32 11.18 -0.42
N THR A 101 10.09 11.85 0.72
CA THR A 101 11.11 12.63 1.41
C THR A 101 11.91 11.81 2.43
N GLY A 102 11.42 10.64 2.82
CA GLY A 102 11.95 9.87 3.96
C GLY A 102 12.52 8.49 3.63
N ALA A 103 12.54 8.06 2.37
CA ALA A 103 13.08 6.75 2.02
C ALA A 103 14.57 6.79 1.70
N THR A 104 15.33 5.92 2.36
CA THR A 104 16.70 5.58 1.98
C THR A 104 16.69 4.18 1.37
N ASP A 105 17.12 4.06 0.12
CA ASP A 105 17.20 2.78 -0.59
C ASP A 105 18.37 1.94 -0.07
N THR A 106 18.18 1.35 1.11
CA THR A 106 19.08 0.34 1.65
C THR A 106 18.60 -1.04 1.24
N LYS A 107 19.53 -2.00 1.15
CA LYS A 107 19.20 -3.41 0.86
C LYS A 107 18.16 -4.00 1.83
N ALA A 108 18.19 -3.60 3.10
CA ALA A 108 17.24 -4.05 4.11
C ALA A 108 15.83 -3.50 3.84
N VAL A 109 15.71 -2.17 3.67
CA VAL A 109 14.44 -1.49 3.36
C VAL A 109 13.83 -2.03 2.07
N ARG A 110 14.64 -2.20 1.03
CA ARG A 110 14.20 -2.77 -0.25
C ARG A 110 13.67 -4.18 -0.10
N LYS A 111 14.40 -5.06 0.60
CA LYS A 111 13.97 -6.45 0.82
C LYS A 111 12.64 -6.52 1.57
N GLU A 112 12.47 -5.66 2.57
CA GLU A 112 11.22 -5.57 3.33
C GLU A 112 10.06 -5.07 2.46
N LEU A 113 10.28 -4.02 1.67
CA LEU A 113 9.30 -3.50 0.72
C LEU A 113 8.89 -4.56 -0.31
N GLU A 114 9.85 -5.27 -0.90
CA GLU A 114 9.58 -6.35 -1.86
C GLU A 114 8.81 -7.52 -1.24
N THR A 115 9.13 -7.88 0.01
CA THR A 115 8.37 -8.87 0.80
C THR A 115 6.94 -8.40 1.01
N TYR A 116 6.75 -7.17 1.47
CA TYR A 116 5.44 -6.57 1.69
C TYR A 116 4.61 -6.57 0.41
N MET A 117 5.18 -6.10 -0.70
CA MET A 117 4.56 -6.16 -2.01
C MET A 117 4.15 -7.59 -2.41
N GLY A 118 4.91 -8.62 -2.04
CA GLY A 118 4.58 -10.01 -2.31
C GLY A 118 3.32 -10.53 -1.61
N SER A 119 3.04 -10.00 -0.41
CA SER A 119 2.06 -10.52 0.55
C SER A 119 0.62 -10.06 0.32
N TYR A 120 0.41 -9.00 -0.46
CA TYR A 120 -0.92 -8.42 -0.68
C TYR A 120 -1.24 -8.27 -2.18
N ARG A 121 -2.53 -8.25 -2.49
CA ARG A 121 -3.09 -7.83 -3.78
C ARG A 121 -4.05 -6.71 -3.55
N PHE A 122 -3.79 -5.56 -4.16
CA PHE A 122 -4.69 -4.42 -4.02
C PHE A 122 -5.98 -4.71 -4.78
N LEU A 123 -7.12 -4.41 -4.17
CA LEU A 123 -8.42 -4.48 -4.81
C LEU A 123 -8.83 -3.10 -5.30
N ASN A 124 -8.88 -2.12 -4.41
CA ASN A 124 -9.41 -0.80 -4.70
C ASN A 124 -8.72 0.29 -3.87
N LEU A 125 -8.80 1.53 -4.36
CA LEU A 125 -8.36 2.75 -3.70
C LEU A 125 -9.43 3.82 -3.89
N THR A 126 -9.85 4.43 -2.77
CA THR A 126 -10.51 5.73 -2.75
C THR A 126 -9.53 6.77 -2.24
N VAL A 127 -9.51 7.93 -2.89
CA VAL A 127 -8.67 9.07 -2.52
C VAL A 127 -9.59 10.25 -2.27
N GLY A 128 -9.50 10.84 -1.08
CA GLY A 128 -10.25 12.05 -0.73
C GLY A 128 -9.71 13.30 -1.42
N GLU A 129 -10.34 14.44 -1.09
CA GLU A 129 -9.85 15.74 -1.54
C GLU A 129 -8.65 16.19 -0.68
N PRO A 130 -7.55 16.67 -1.31
CA PRO A 130 -6.42 17.19 -0.56
C PRO A 130 -6.80 18.47 0.21
N VAL A 131 -6.40 18.52 1.47
CA VAL A 131 -6.55 19.69 2.35
C VAL A 131 -5.19 20.36 2.50
N ALA A 132 -5.10 21.65 2.15
CA ALA A 132 -3.88 22.42 2.35
C ALA A 132 -3.54 22.53 3.84
N LEU A 133 -2.24 22.40 4.17
CA LEU A 133 -1.71 22.55 5.50
C LEU A 133 -0.81 23.79 5.60
N LEU A 134 -0.46 24.17 6.82
CA LEU A 134 0.62 25.14 7.04
C LEU A 134 1.92 24.63 6.42
N ALA A 135 2.63 25.54 5.76
CA ALA A 135 3.95 25.29 5.22
C ALA A 135 4.91 24.77 6.31
N ASP A 136 5.91 23.98 5.93
CA ASP A 136 6.92 23.54 6.91
C ASP A 136 7.87 24.67 7.31
N GLY A 137 8.80 24.36 8.22
CA GLY A 137 9.84 25.30 8.65
C GLY A 137 10.77 25.77 7.53
N ALA A 138 10.74 25.16 6.34
CA ALA A 138 11.45 25.61 5.15
C ALA A 138 10.57 26.39 4.17
N GLY A 139 9.31 26.68 4.54
CA GLY A 139 8.36 27.42 3.72
C GLY A 139 7.76 26.61 2.55
N ARG A 140 7.90 25.28 2.54
CA ARG A 140 7.38 24.43 1.46
C ARG A 140 5.88 24.18 1.63
N GLU A 141 5.15 24.19 0.52
CA GLU A 141 3.72 23.86 0.50
C GLU A 141 3.47 22.43 1.01
N ARG A 142 2.39 22.27 1.78
CA ARG A 142 1.98 21.01 2.37
C ARG A 142 0.50 20.76 2.17
N ALA A 143 0.15 19.48 2.05
CA ALA A 143 -1.24 19.05 2.00
C ALA A 143 -1.39 17.69 2.67
N ALA A 144 -2.55 17.45 3.27
CA ALA A 144 -2.97 16.14 3.74
C ALA A 144 -4.09 15.58 2.87
N CYS A 145 -4.18 14.27 2.77
CA CYS A 145 -5.24 13.61 2.03
C CYS A 145 -5.60 12.29 2.71
N GLU A 146 -6.90 12.10 2.94
CA GLU A 146 -7.48 10.81 3.34
C GLU A 146 -7.37 9.83 2.16
N MET A 147 -7.02 8.59 2.44
CA MET A 147 -7.16 7.50 1.49
C MET A 147 -7.68 6.24 2.16
N THR A 148 -8.48 5.48 1.42
CA THR A 148 -8.97 4.17 1.84
C THR A 148 -8.57 3.14 0.81
N SER A 149 -7.80 2.15 1.25
CA SER A 149 -7.34 1.05 0.43
C SER A 149 -7.99 -0.26 0.84
N CYS A 150 -8.40 -1.04 -0.14
CA CYS A 150 -8.87 -2.42 0.05
C CYS A 150 -7.88 -3.38 -0.59
N TYR A 151 -7.48 -4.43 0.12
CA TYR A 151 -6.55 -5.44 -0.39
C TYR A 151 -6.91 -6.85 0.06
N ARG A 152 -6.48 -7.86 -0.70
CA ARG A 152 -6.45 -9.26 -0.26
C ARG A 152 -5.10 -9.60 0.32
N ALA A 153 -5.06 -10.05 1.56
CA ALA A 153 -3.85 -10.57 2.20
C ALA A 153 -3.68 -12.07 1.92
N ARG A 154 -2.47 -12.49 1.52
CA ARG A 154 -2.10 -13.92 1.45
C ARG A 154 -1.62 -14.39 2.81
N ALA A 155 -2.23 -15.47 3.30
CA ALA A 155 -2.13 -15.90 4.69
C ALA A 155 -0.82 -16.58 5.15
N ALA A 156 0.21 -16.67 4.30
CA ALA A 156 1.35 -17.52 4.61
C ALA A 156 2.35 -16.92 5.64
N GLU A 157 2.34 -15.62 5.90
CA GLU A 157 3.39 -15.00 6.73
C GLU A 157 2.92 -14.04 7.83
N ILE A 158 1.69 -13.53 7.77
CA ILE A 158 1.27 -12.46 8.67
C ILE A 158 0.95 -12.99 10.10
N PHE A 159 0.65 -14.28 10.28
CA PHE A 159 0.23 -14.84 11.58
C PHE A 159 0.82 -16.22 11.92
N ARG A 160 2.12 -16.45 11.67
CA ARG A 160 2.77 -17.76 11.91
C ARG A 160 2.82 -18.21 13.40
N LYS A 161 2.26 -17.45 14.34
CA LYS A 161 2.15 -17.83 15.78
C LYS A 161 0.77 -18.30 16.24
N HIS A 162 -0.29 -18.10 15.44
CA HIS A 162 -1.61 -18.67 15.73
C HIS A 162 -1.92 -19.69 14.64
N SER A 163 -1.87 -20.97 15.03
CA SER A 163 -2.06 -22.16 14.19
C SER A 163 -3.50 -22.30 13.67
N GLN A 164 -3.97 -21.34 12.87
CA GLN A 164 -5.16 -21.49 12.05
C GLN A 164 -4.83 -21.02 10.64
N VAL A 165 -5.02 -21.90 9.67
CA VAL A 165 -4.94 -21.59 8.24
C VAL A 165 -6.04 -20.56 7.96
N ILE A 166 -5.66 -19.30 7.82
CA ILE A 166 -6.60 -18.23 7.47
C ILE A 166 -6.74 -18.22 5.94
N ASN A 167 -7.95 -18.33 5.39
CA ASN A 167 -8.19 -18.15 3.95
C ASN A 167 -7.90 -16.70 3.52
N GLU A 168 -7.66 -16.43 2.23
CA GLU A 168 -7.48 -15.06 1.71
C GLU A 168 -8.58 -14.11 2.25
N ARG A 169 -8.20 -13.02 2.92
CA ARG A 169 -9.13 -12.03 3.49
C ARG A 169 -9.04 -10.71 2.74
N VAL A 170 -10.20 -10.14 2.40
CA VAL A 170 -10.31 -8.70 2.11
C VAL A 170 -9.96 -7.97 3.40
N VAL A 171 -9.21 -6.88 3.31
CA VAL A 171 -8.88 -5.96 4.40
C VAL A 171 -9.08 -4.55 3.87
N THR A 172 -9.67 -3.69 4.69
CA THR A 172 -9.83 -2.26 4.40
C THR A 172 -8.96 -1.49 5.38
N PHE A 173 -8.19 -0.54 4.87
CA PHE A 173 -7.31 0.32 5.65
C PHE A 173 -7.49 1.76 5.19
N SER A 174 -7.82 2.63 6.13
CA SER A 174 -7.88 4.08 5.91
C SER A 174 -6.71 4.75 6.61
N GLU A 175 -6.11 5.72 5.95
CA GLU A 175 -5.10 6.59 6.54
C GLU A 175 -5.22 8.02 6.02
N ARG A 176 -4.69 8.95 6.80
CA ARG A 176 -4.47 10.32 6.38
C ARG A 176 -2.98 10.52 6.10
N SER A 177 -2.64 10.75 4.85
CA SER A 177 -1.24 10.94 4.40
C SER A 177 -0.90 12.42 4.23
N VAL A 178 0.32 12.81 4.57
CA VAL A 178 0.87 14.17 4.41
C VAL A 178 1.90 14.21 3.28
N PHE A 179 1.81 15.27 2.49
CA PHE A 179 2.61 15.51 1.30
C PHE A 179 3.26 16.88 1.36
N VAL A 180 4.46 16.97 0.80
CA VAL A 180 5.25 18.21 0.72
C VAL A 180 5.59 18.46 -0.75
N ARG A 181 5.47 19.71 -1.18
CA ARG A 181 5.87 20.12 -2.52
C ARG A 181 7.36 20.47 -2.55
N GLY A 182 8.10 19.83 -3.44
CA GLY A 182 9.52 20.15 -3.63
C GLY A 182 9.73 21.44 -4.39
N VAL A 183 10.97 21.92 -4.36
CA VAL A 183 11.42 23.11 -5.10
C VAL A 183 11.33 22.95 -6.62
N ASP A 184 11.34 21.70 -7.09
CA ASP A 184 11.10 21.31 -8.49
C ASP A 184 9.62 21.32 -8.87
N GLY A 185 8.73 21.70 -7.95
CA GLY A 185 7.29 21.77 -8.14
C GLY A 185 6.57 20.42 -8.02
N GLY A 186 7.30 19.32 -7.78
CA GLY A 186 6.74 17.98 -7.64
C GLY A 186 6.32 17.64 -6.21
N TRP A 187 5.15 17.04 -6.06
CA TRP A 187 4.69 16.51 -4.77
C TRP A 187 5.47 15.26 -4.35
N ARG A 188 5.75 15.13 -3.05
CA ARG A 188 6.38 13.96 -2.42
C ARG A 188 5.62 13.55 -1.18
N TYR A 189 5.53 12.25 -0.96
CA TYR A 189 5.05 11.71 0.30
C TYR A 189 6.02 12.03 1.43
N SER A 190 5.48 12.42 2.58
CA SER A 190 6.27 12.72 3.77
C SER A 190 6.03 11.68 4.87
N GLU A 191 4.80 11.61 5.37
CA GLU A 191 4.43 10.81 6.52
C GLU A 191 2.93 10.52 6.47
N ALA A 192 2.46 9.56 7.26
CA ALA A 192 1.03 9.41 7.53
C ALA A 192 0.74 9.85 8.95
N GLU A 193 -0.32 10.64 9.10
CA GLU A 193 -0.93 10.95 10.38
C GLU A 193 -1.74 9.72 10.80
N SER A 194 -1.27 9.03 11.85
CA SER A 194 -2.02 7.91 12.43
C SER A 194 -3.13 8.44 13.34
N GLU A 195 -4.21 8.99 12.76
CA GLU A 195 -5.51 9.03 13.45
C GLU A 195 -6.32 7.83 12.97
N GLY A 196 -6.07 6.68 13.59
CA GLY A 196 -6.78 5.46 13.31
C GLY A 196 -6.51 4.49 14.43
N SER A 197 -7.57 4.15 15.16
CA SER A 197 -7.58 2.95 16.00
C SER A 197 -7.23 1.78 15.08
N TYR A 198 -6.01 1.26 15.18
CA TYR A 198 -5.83 -0.15 14.88
C TYR A 198 -6.88 -0.85 15.75
N GLU A 199 -7.82 -1.56 15.14
CA GLU A 199 -8.68 -2.55 15.81
C GLU A 199 -7.78 -3.70 16.31
N GLY A 200 -6.81 -3.36 17.16
CA GLY A 200 -5.78 -4.24 17.69
C GLY A 200 -6.20 -4.88 19.01
N GLU A 201 -7.32 -4.44 19.58
CA GLU A 201 -7.90 -5.03 20.80
C GLU A 201 -9.30 -5.61 20.59
N GLN A 202 -10.03 -5.15 19.58
CA GLN A 202 -11.30 -5.73 19.12
C GLN A 202 -11.02 -6.42 17.79
N GLY A 203 -11.26 -7.73 17.68
CA GLY A 203 -10.86 -8.49 16.49
C GLY A 203 -11.29 -7.85 15.17
N TYR A 204 -10.46 -7.99 14.14
CA TYR A 204 -10.68 -7.48 12.78
C TYR A 204 -12.14 -7.64 12.30
N ASP A 205 -12.84 -6.52 12.07
CA ASP A 205 -14.22 -6.49 11.54
C ASP A 205 -14.25 -6.88 10.06
N ARG A 206 -14.35 -8.19 9.82
CA ARG A 206 -14.43 -8.75 8.47
C ARG A 206 -15.69 -8.30 7.74
N GLU A 207 -16.83 -8.31 8.41
CA GLU A 207 -18.12 -8.02 7.76
C GLU A 207 -18.18 -6.56 7.34
N GLY A 208 -17.75 -5.63 8.20
CA GLY A 208 -17.67 -4.23 7.85
C GLY A 208 -16.63 -3.93 6.77
N ALA A 209 -15.50 -4.63 6.73
CA ALA A 209 -14.54 -4.47 5.63
C ALA A 209 -15.08 -4.96 4.29
N GLU A 210 -15.79 -6.10 4.27
CA GLU A 210 -16.47 -6.57 3.05
C GLU A 210 -17.59 -5.60 2.66
N ALA A 211 -18.38 -5.10 3.60
CA ALA A 211 -19.45 -4.13 3.35
C ALA A 211 -18.92 -2.82 2.74
N ARG A 212 -17.85 -2.24 3.31
CA ARG A 212 -17.18 -1.05 2.76
C ARG A 212 -16.71 -1.29 1.33
N PHE A 213 -16.11 -2.45 1.05
CA PHE A 213 -15.68 -2.75 -0.31
C PHE A 213 -16.87 -2.87 -1.27
N ARG A 214 -18.00 -3.46 -0.86
CA ARG A 214 -19.23 -3.50 -1.67
C ARG A 214 -19.75 -2.09 -1.98
N GLU A 215 -19.76 -1.21 -0.99
CA GLU A 215 -20.15 0.20 -1.16
C GLU A 215 -19.26 0.92 -2.17
N MET A 216 -17.94 0.73 -2.10
CA MET A 216 -16.99 1.30 -3.07
C MET A 216 -17.25 0.80 -4.50
N LEU A 217 -17.62 -0.47 -4.68
CA LEU A 217 -17.98 -1.01 -5.99
C LEU A 217 -19.29 -0.43 -6.50
N ALA A 218 -20.28 -0.24 -5.62
CA ALA A 218 -21.55 0.39 -5.96
C ALA A 218 -21.36 1.86 -6.39
N ASP A 219 -20.56 2.64 -5.65
CA ASP A 219 -20.21 4.02 -6.01
C ASP A 219 -19.52 4.12 -7.37
N LYS A 220 -18.53 3.26 -7.64
CA LYS A 220 -17.86 3.22 -8.96
C LYS A 220 -18.85 3.00 -10.09
N ARG A 221 -19.77 2.05 -9.93
CA ARG A 221 -20.82 1.77 -10.93
C ARG A 221 -21.76 2.96 -11.11
N ALA A 222 -22.18 3.59 -10.02
CA ALA A 222 -23.02 4.78 -10.07
C ALA A 222 -22.35 5.94 -10.82
N ARG A 223 -21.02 6.07 -10.71
CA ARG A 223 -20.21 7.05 -11.45
C ARG A 223 -19.83 6.63 -12.87
N GLY A 224 -20.25 5.45 -13.33
CA GLY A 224 -19.90 4.91 -14.66
C GLY A 224 -18.42 4.56 -14.82
N VAL A 225 -17.69 4.35 -13.72
CA VAL A 225 -16.26 4.00 -13.75
C VAL A 225 -16.13 2.49 -13.95
N ALA A 226 -15.38 2.09 -14.98
CA ALA A 226 -15.12 0.68 -15.28
C ALA A 226 -14.45 -0.04 -14.09
N LEU A 227 -14.95 -1.24 -13.77
CA LEU A 227 -14.34 -2.09 -12.76
C LEU A 227 -13.04 -2.70 -13.30
N LEU A 228 -12.03 -2.75 -12.43
CA LEU A 228 -10.80 -3.48 -12.71
C LEU A 228 -11.09 -4.99 -12.76
N PRO A 229 -10.32 -5.80 -13.50
CA PRO A 229 -10.60 -7.24 -13.62
C PRO A 229 -10.77 -7.98 -12.29
N ARG A 230 -9.96 -7.62 -11.28
CA ARG A 230 -10.05 -8.18 -9.92
C ARG A 230 -11.30 -7.73 -9.14
N GLU A 231 -11.81 -6.54 -9.43
CA GLU A 231 -13.05 -6.00 -8.84
C GLU A 231 -14.25 -6.70 -9.47
N ALA A 232 -14.23 -6.86 -10.80
CA ALA A 232 -15.23 -7.64 -11.53
C ALA A 232 -15.27 -9.11 -11.08
N ALA A 233 -14.10 -9.73 -10.87
CA ALA A 233 -14.01 -11.08 -10.34
C ALA A 233 -14.60 -11.20 -8.92
N TYR A 234 -14.35 -10.22 -8.04
CA TYR A 234 -14.99 -10.18 -6.72
C TYR A 234 -16.51 -10.02 -6.86
N ALA A 235 -16.97 -9.07 -7.69
CA ALA A 235 -18.39 -8.82 -7.88
C ALA A 235 -19.13 -10.08 -8.38
N ALA A 236 -18.56 -10.79 -9.36
CA ALA A 236 -19.11 -12.04 -9.87
C ALA A 236 -19.18 -13.15 -8.81
N GLN A 237 -18.15 -13.29 -7.97
CA GLN A 237 -18.13 -14.28 -6.87
C GLN A 237 -19.18 -14.01 -5.79
N HIS A 238 -19.60 -12.76 -5.64
CA HIS A 238 -20.49 -12.31 -4.56
C HIS A 238 -21.87 -11.83 -5.04
N GLY A 239 -22.20 -12.03 -6.32
CA GLY A 239 -23.51 -11.68 -6.88
C GLY A 239 -23.82 -10.18 -6.88
N LEU A 240 -22.78 -9.35 -7.02
CA LEU A 240 -22.90 -7.88 -7.05
C LEU A 240 -23.06 -7.39 -8.47
#